data_AF-A0AAX1MHB2-F1
#
_entry.id   AF-A0AAX1MHB2-F1
#
_cell.length_a   1.000
_cell.length_b   1.000
_cell.length_c   1.000
_cell.angle_alpha   90.00
_cell.angle_beta   90.00
_cell.angle_gamma   90.00
#
_symmetry.space_group_name_H-M   'P 1'
#
loop_
_entity.id
_entity.type
_entity.pdbx_description
1 polymer ?
#
loop_
_entity_poly.entity_id
_entity_poly.type
_entity_poly.pdbx_seq_one_letter_code
_entity_poly.pdbx_strand_id
1 'polypeptide(L)'
;MSKIILGLILILVFQSSMASPAKMESVKELLQLLNIKNTIQIELNELQPSIDRNAERLLLKQLNKEKLSTVEEHLAVVQIGQVFRNTTEQFFQSPATMEQIENIYAQNLTQEEILFYIHFLKTPEGFNIHKKLSKVNPQVLKYLNLMNRQEWMNYMQLEQFQEKINKIIEPLVEK
;
A
#
# COMPACT_ATOMS: atom_id res chain seq x y z
N MET A 1 -39.77 -59.90 -14.38
CA MET A 1 -38.36 -59.86 -14.81
C MET A 1 -37.97 -58.43 -15.07
N SER A 2 -36.92 -57.99 -14.39
CA SER A 2 -36.43 -56.61 -14.26
C SER A 2 -35.80 -56.08 -15.55
N LYS A 3 -36.10 -54.83 -15.94
CA LYS A 3 -35.20 -53.99 -16.75
C LYS A 3 -35.30 -52.56 -16.22
N ILE A 4 -34.39 -52.24 -15.30
CA ILE A 4 -34.19 -50.92 -14.72
C ILE A 4 -33.53 -50.02 -15.77
N ILE A 5 -34.17 -48.89 -16.05
CA ILE A 5 -33.60 -47.75 -16.77
C ILE A 5 -32.93 -46.85 -15.73
N LEU A 6 -31.60 -46.83 -15.69
CA LEU A 6 -30.76 -45.84 -15.00
C LEU A 6 -29.48 -45.79 -15.85
N GLY A 7 -28.95 -44.67 -16.32
CA GLY A 7 -29.12 -43.26 -16.03
C GLY A 7 -27.78 -42.66 -16.46
N LEU A 8 -27.77 -41.81 -17.48
CA LEU A 8 -26.56 -41.25 -18.06
C LEU A 8 -25.87 -40.38 -16.99
N ILE A 9 -24.74 -40.87 -16.44
CA ILE A 9 -23.91 -40.07 -15.53
C ILE A 9 -23.17 -39.04 -16.38
N LEU A 10 -23.65 -37.79 -16.34
CA LEU A 10 -22.95 -36.63 -16.84
C LEU A 10 -21.73 -36.41 -15.92
N ILE A 11 -20.55 -36.86 -16.36
CA ILE A 11 -19.29 -36.49 -15.70
C ILE A 11 -19.06 -35.02 -16.02
N LEU A 12 -19.52 -34.13 -15.13
CA LEU A 12 -19.04 -32.77 -15.06
C LEU A 12 -17.55 -32.85 -14.73
N VAL A 13 -16.72 -32.79 -15.77
CA VAL A 13 -15.29 -32.51 -15.63
C VAL A 13 -15.23 -31.11 -15.04
N PHE A 14 -15.05 -31.01 -13.72
CA PHE A 14 -14.55 -29.81 -13.11
C PHE A 14 -13.17 -29.57 -13.73
N GLN A 15 -13.13 -28.79 -14.81
CA GLN A 15 -11.91 -28.09 -15.18
C GLN A 15 -11.65 -27.16 -14.00
N SER A 16 -10.82 -27.60 -13.07
CA SER A 16 -10.04 -26.69 -12.26
C SER A 16 -9.30 -25.81 -13.25
N SER A 17 -9.89 -24.64 -13.54
CA SER A 17 -9.22 -23.55 -14.23
C SER A 17 -8.02 -23.20 -13.36
N MET A 18 -6.91 -23.91 -13.59
CA MET A 18 -5.59 -23.51 -13.14
C MET A 18 -5.35 -22.19 -13.84
N ALA A 19 -5.68 -21.11 -13.16
CA ALA A 19 -5.53 -19.77 -13.66
C ALA A 19 -4.08 -19.61 -14.12
N SER A 20 -3.89 -19.08 -15.32
CA SER A 20 -2.58 -19.09 -15.96
C SER A 20 -1.65 -18.12 -15.23
N PRO A 21 -0.34 -18.41 -15.15
CA PRO A 21 0.62 -17.43 -14.66
C PRO A 21 0.50 -16.12 -15.44
N ALA A 22 0.61 -14.99 -14.74
CA ALA A 22 0.60 -13.68 -15.37
C ALA A 22 1.68 -13.52 -16.44
N LYS A 23 1.29 -12.96 -17.58
CA LYS A 23 2.21 -12.55 -18.63
C LYS A 23 2.76 -11.16 -18.30
N MET A 24 4.08 -11.01 -18.43
CA MET A 24 4.77 -9.76 -18.13
C MET A 24 4.25 -8.57 -18.96
N GLU A 25 3.84 -8.82 -20.20
CA GLU A 25 3.24 -7.79 -21.05
C GLU A 25 1.94 -7.23 -20.45
N SER A 26 1.06 -8.10 -19.97
CA SER A 26 -0.20 -7.69 -19.33
C SER A 26 0.05 -7.01 -17.98
N VAL A 27 1.04 -7.47 -17.21
CA VAL A 27 1.47 -6.78 -15.98
C VAL A 27 1.90 -5.34 -16.29
N LYS A 28 2.73 -5.14 -17.32
CA LYS A 28 3.19 -3.80 -17.72
C LYS A 28 2.05 -2.89 -18.15
N GLU A 29 1.11 -3.41 -18.93
CA GLU A 29 -0.10 -2.67 -19.32
C GLU A 29 -0.93 -2.28 -18.08
N LEU A 30 -1.14 -3.21 -17.15
CA LEU A 30 -1.85 -2.93 -15.90
C LEU A 30 -1.16 -1.81 -15.11
N LEU A 31 0.15 -1.89 -14.90
CA LEU A 31 0.89 -0.86 -14.14
C LEU A 31 0.85 0.52 -14.81
N GLN A 32 0.80 0.57 -16.14
CA GLN A 32 0.60 1.82 -16.88
C GLN A 32 -0.80 2.40 -16.62
N LEU A 33 -1.85 1.58 -16.69
CA LEU A 33 -3.23 1.99 -16.41
C LEU A 33 -3.43 2.42 -14.95
N LEU A 34 -2.76 1.74 -14.01
CA LEU A 34 -2.75 2.11 -12.60
C LEU A 34 -2.04 3.45 -12.34
N ASN A 35 -1.23 3.91 -13.30
CA ASN A 35 -0.46 5.15 -13.23
C ASN A 35 0.39 5.23 -11.96
N ILE A 36 1.17 4.18 -11.70
CA ILE A 36 2.01 4.02 -10.49
C ILE A 36 2.91 5.24 -10.25
N LYS A 37 3.45 5.84 -11.33
CA LYS A 37 4.26 7.06 -11.24
C LYS A 37 3.50 8.21 -10.59
N ASN A 38 2.27 8.47 -11.03
CA ASN A 38 1.44 9.53 -10.44
C ASN A 38 1.02 9.18 -9.00
N THR A 39 0.76 7.90 -8.70
CA THR A 39 0.48 7.45 -7.33
C THR A 39 1.64 7.77 -6.40
N ILE A 40 2.89 7.46 -6.79
CA ILE A 40 4.09 7.80 -6.01
C ILE A 40 4.19 9.31 -5.77
N GLN A 41 3.92 10.13 -6.79
CA GLN A 41 3.95 11.59 -6.64
C GLN A 41 2.90 12.11 -5.66
N ILE A 42 1.68 11.53 -5.67
CA ILE A 42 0.64 11.87 -4.71
C ILE A 42 1.09 11.51 -3.29
N GLU A 43 1.63 10.31 -3.08
CA GLU A 43 2.12 9.88 -1.77
C GLU A 43 3.25 10.79 -1.25
N LEU A 44 4.21 11.15 -2.10
CA LEU A 44 5.30 12.05 -1.70
C LEU A 44 4.80 13.45 -1.35
N ASN A 45 3.76 13.95 -2.03
CA ASN A 45 3.12 15.21 -1.65
C ASN A 45 2.45 15.13 -0.28
N GLU A 46 1.72 14.05 0.00
CA GLU A 46 1.07 13.84 1.30
C GLU A 46 2.10 13.68 2.44
N LEU A 47 3.25 13.10 2.14
CA LEU A 47 4.35 12.94 3.10
C LEU A 47 5.21 14.20 3.30
N GLN A 48 5.05 15.23 2.47
CA GLN A 48 5.88 16.45 2.52
C GLN A 48 6.02 17.04 3.94
N PRO A 49 4.95 17.19 4.76
CA PRO A 49 5.10 17.72 6.11
C PRO A 49 5.98 16.84 7.02
N SER A 50 5.99 15.52 6.80
CA SER A 50 6.85 14.60 7.53
C SER A 50 8.30 14.68 7.05
N ILE A 51 8.48 14.81 5.73
CA ILE A 51 9.78 15.02 5.09
C ILE A 51 10.42 16.31 5.64
N ASP A 52 9.68 17.42 5.68
CA ASP A 52 10.16 18.72 6.17
C ASP A 52 10.58 18.64 7.64
N ARG A 53 9.76 18.01 8.49
CA ARG A 53 10.10 17.80 9.92
C ARG A 53 11.35 16.96 10.10
N ASN A 54 11.53 15.91 9.29
CA ASN A 54 12.72 15.06 9.36
C ASN A 54 13.96 15.79 8.85
N ALA A 55 13.82 16.61 7.80
CA ALA A 55 14.88 17.46 7.28
C ALA A 55 15.33 18.51 8.32
N GLU A 56 14.39 19.16 9.00
CA GLU A 56 14.69 20.07 10.12
C GLU A 56 15.42 19.35 11.24
N ARG A 57 14.93 18.18 11.68
CA ARG A 57 15.60 17.37 12.72
C ARG A 57 17.03 16.97 12.33
N LEU A 58 17.24 16.61 11.08
CA LEU A 58 18.56 16.27 10.55
C LEU A 58 19.49 17.50 10.61
N LEU A 59 19.01 18.66 10.16
CA LEU A 59 19.78 19.90 10.14
C LEU A 59 20.13 20.37 11.55
N LEU A 60 19.18 20.35 12.48
CA LEU A 60 19.40 20.67 13.90
C LEU A 60 20.47 19.78 14.52
N LYS A 61 20.41 18.47 14.28
CA LYS A 61 21.42 17.51 14.76
C LYS A 61 22.79 17.79 14.15
N GLN A 62 22.86 18.06 12.85
CA GLN A 62 24.10 18.32 12.13
C GLN A 62 24.79 19.61 12.60
N LEU A 63 23.99 20.65 12.90
CA LEU A 63 24.47 21.94 13.38
C LEU A 63 24.65 22.00 14.91
N ASN A 64 24.27 20.93 15.62
CA ASN A 64 24.22 20.86 17.07
C ASN A 64 23.43 22.04 17.69
N LYS A 65 22.20 22.26 17.19
CA LYS A 65 21.30 23.34 17.62
C LYS A 65 19.96 22.79 18.09
N GLU A 66 19.31 23.52 19.01
CA GLU A 66 17.95 23.21 19.46
C GLU A 66 16.87 23.77 18.53
N LYS A 67 17.17 24.88 17.82
CA LYS A 67 16.25 25.52 16.88
C LYS A 67 16.99 26.16 15.72
N LEU A 68 16.31 26.27 14.58
CA LEU A 68 16.75 27.07 13.45
C LEU A 68 16.57 28.55 13.80
N SER A 69 17.47 29.39 13.28
CA SER A 69 17.64 30.78 13.66
C SER A 69 17.83 31.73 12.48
N THR A 70 18.20 31.22 11.30
CA THR A 70 18.41 32.04 10.10
C THR A 70 17.53 31.61 8.93
N VAL A 71 17.36 32.52 7.97
CA VAL A 71 16.62 32.24 6.72
C VAL A 71 17.31 31.13 5.91
N GLU A 72 18.63 31.12 5.87
CA GLU A 72 19.43 30.11 5.17
C GLU A 72 19.22 28.71 5.77
N GLU A 73 19.08 28.62 7.10
CA GLU A 73 18.79 27.35 7.78
C GLU A 73 17.40 26.82 7.41
N HIS A 74 16.39 27.68 7.36
CA HIS A 74 15.06 27.28 6.90
C HIS A 74 15.03 26.92 5.40
N LEU A 75 15.78 27.62 4.56
CA LEU A 75 15.94 27.27 3.15
C LEU A 75 16.65 25.92 2.98
N ALA A 76 17.65 25.61 3.82
CA ALA A 76 18.33 24.33 3.80
C ALA A 76 17.39 23.16 4.14
N VAL A 77 16.42 23.34 5.05
CA VAL A 77 15.37 22.33 5.31
C VAL A 77 14.58 22.02 4.04
N VAL A 78 14.13 23.05 3.33
CA VAL A 78 13.38 22.88 2.07
C VAL A 78 14.22 22.14 1.03
N GLN A 79 15.50 22.51 0.89
CA GLN A 79 16.42 21.87 -0.05
C GLN A 79 16.65 20.40 0.30
N ILE A 80 16.88 20.07 1.58
CA ILE A 80 17.04 18.67 2.04
C ILE A 80 15.77 17.87 1.72
N GLY A 81 14.59 18.43 2.00
CA GLY A 81 13.32 17.80 1.67
C GLY A 81 13.16 17.53 0.18
N GLN A 82 13.57 18.48 -0.68
CA GLN A 82 13.59 18.30 -2.13
C GLN A 82 14.58 17.24 -2.59
N VAL A 83 15.79 17.19 -2.01
CA VAL A 83 16.77 16.13 -2.32
C VAL A 83 16.19 14.76 -1.98
N PHE A 84 15.60 14.61 -0.79
CA PHE A 84 14.95 13.37 -0.38
C PHE A 84 13.88 12.95 -1.39
N ARG A 85 12.95 13.87 -1.69
CA ARG A 85 11.86 13.63 -2.63
C ARG A 85 12.37 13.20 -4.01
N ASN A 86 13.28 13.97 -4.60
CA ASN A 86 13.82 13.70 -5.93
C ASN A 86 14.54 12.35 -5.98
N THR A 87 15.30 12.02 -4.94
CA THR A 87 15.98 10.73 -4.81
C THR A 87 14.98 9.59 -4.74
N THR A 88 13.90 9.74 -3.96
CA THR A 88 12.84 8.73 -3.87
C THR A 88 12.10 8.58 -5.20
N GLU A 89 11.75 9.68 -5.88
CA GLU A 89 11.10 9.63 -7.20
C GLU A 89 11.99 8.92 -8.23
N GLN A 90 13.30 9.18 -8.23
CA GLN A 90 14.27 8.52 -9.11
C GLN A 90 14.40 7.03 -8.78
N PHE A 91 14.47 6.67 -7.50
CA PHE A 91 14.54 5.27 -7.06
C PHE A 91 13.35 4.45 -7.58
N PHE A 92 12.13 4.97 -7.46
CA PHE A 92 10.94 4.28 -7.96
C PHE A 92 10.82 4.26 -9.49
N GLN A 93 11.41 5.24 -10.18
CA GLN A 93 11.46 5.28 -11.64
C GLN A 93 12.61 4.44 -12.21
N SER A 94 13.48 3.89 -11.37
CA SER A 94 14.60 3.08 -11.83
C SER A 94 14.10 1.76 -12.45
N PRO A 95 14.75 1.27 -13.53
CA PRO A 95 14.36 0.01 -14.16
C PRO A 95 14.34 -1.17 -13.19
N ALA A 96 15.32 -1.25 -12.30
CA ALA A 96 15.41 -2.33 -11.31
C ALA A 96 14.21 -2.32 -10.35
N THR A 97 13.82 -1.14 -9.84
CA THR A 97 12.64 -1.03 -8.96
C THR A 97 11.35 -1.35 -9.71
N MET A 98 11.20 -0.87 -10.95
CA MET A 98 10.02 -1.18 -11.76
C MET A 98 9.91 -2.67 -12.08
N GLU A 99 11.01 -3.35 -12.37
CA GLU A 99 11.04 -4.80 -12.56
C GLU A 99 10.61 -5.55 -11.28
N GLN A 100 11.04 -5.10 -10.10
CA GLN A 100 10.57 -5.69 -8.84
C GLN A 100 9.06 -5.49 -8.63
N ILE A 101 8.53 -4.30 -8.96
CA ILE A 101 7.08 -4.04 -8.89
C ILE A 101 6.34 -4.95 -9.87
N GLU A 102 6.82 -5.07 -11.11
CA GLU A 102 6.26 -5.99 -12.11
C GLU A 102 6.23 -7.43 -11.59
N ASN A 103 7.33 -7.91 -10.99
CA ASN A 103 7.42 -9.25 -10.43
C ASN A 103 6.43 -9.46 -9.27
N ILE A 104 6.22 -8.47 -8.40
CA ILE A 104 5.22 -8.56 -7.33
C ILE A 104 3.82 -8.79 -7.92
N TYR A 105 3.43 -8.04 -8.96
CA TYR A 105 2.12 -8.26 -9.59
C TYR A 105 2.04 -9.63 -10.27
N ALA A 106 3.09 -10.04 -10.98
CA ALA A 106 3.13 -11.32 -11.69
C ALA A 106 3.05 -12.53 -10.75
N GLN A 107 3.56 -12.41 -9.53
CA GLN A 107 3.57 -13.48 -8.52
C GLN A 107 2.26 -13.58 -7.72
N ASN A 108 1.52 -12.48 -7.61
CA ASN A 108 0.33 -12.40 -6.76
C ASN A 108 -0.98 -12.41 -7.54
N LEU A 109 -0.94 -12.19 -8.85
CA LEU A 109 -2.12 -12.19 -9.71
C LEU A 109 -1.94 -13.17 -10.86
N THR A 110 -3.04 -13.79 -11.24
CA THR A 110 -3.14 -14.65 -12.42
C THR A 110 -3.32 -13.80 -13.67
N GLN A 111 -3.10 -14.39 -14.84
CA GLN A 111 -3.32 -13.70 -16.11
C GLN A 111 -4.77 -13.24 -16.25
N GLU A 112 -5.73 -14.04 -15.83
CA GLU A 112 -7.15 -13.76 -15.94
C GLU A 112 -7.56 -12.58 -15.05
N GLU A 113 -7.04 -12.52 -13.82
CA GLU A 113 -7.27 -11.39 -12.90
C GLU A 113 -6.67 -10.08 -13.42
N ILE A 114 -5.45 -10.14 -13.98
CA ILE A 114 -4.82 -8.96 -14.59
C ILE A 114 -5.64 -8.46 -15.78
N LEU A 115 -6.06 -9.35 -16.68
CA LEU A 115 -6.86 -8.96 -17.84
C LEU A 115 -8.22 -8.41 -17.45
N PHE A 116 -8.87 -8.98 -16.44
CA PHE A 116 -10.11 -8.45 -15.90
C PHE A 116 -9.90 -7.05 -15.33
N TYR A 117 -8.83 -6.83 -14.57
CA TYR A 117 -8.57 -5.51 -13.99
C TYR A 117 -8.23 -4.46 -15.06
N ILE A 118 -7.44 -4.84 -16.08
CA ILE A 118 -7.19 -4.01 -17.26
C ILE A 118 -8.51 -3.63 -17.94
N HIS A 119 -9.41 -4.60 -18.16
CA HIS A 119 -10.70 -4.35 -18.77
C HIS A 119 -11.52 -3.36 -17.96
N PHE A 120 -11.60 -3.54 -16.64
CA PHE A 120 -12.25 -2.60 -15.74
C PHE A 120 -11.65 -1.19 -15.83
N LEU A 121 -10.32 -1.06 -15.74
CA LEU A 121 -9.63 0.25 -15.78
C LEU A 121 -9.75 0.97 -17.13
N LYS A 122 -10.01 0.24 -18.23
CA LYS A 122 -10.28 0.84 -19.54
C LYS A 122 -11.67 1.45 -19.66
N THR A 123 -12.60 1.12 -18.76
CA THR A 123 -13.90 1.81 -18.70
C THR A 123 -13.76 3.20 -18.08
N PRO A 124 -14.53 4.21 -18.51
CA PRO A 124 -14.53 5.54 -17.88
C PRO A 124 -14.83 5.48 -16.38
N GLU A 125 -15.76 4.62 -15.97
CA GLU A 125 -16.17 4.42 -14.59
C GLU A 125 -15.04 3.79 -13.78
N GLY A 126 -14.44 2.70 -14.29
CA GLY A 126 -13.37 1.99 -13.60
C GLY A 126 -12.11 2.85 -13.43
N PHE A 127 -11.73 3.59 -14.47
CA PHE A 127 -10.64 4.58 -14.38
C PHE A 127 -10.94 5.65 -13.31
N ASN A 128 -12.15 6.21 -13.31
CA ASN A 128 -12.53 7.24 -12.35
C ASN A 128 -12.61 6.72 -10.91
N ILE A 129 -13.10 5.49 -10.71
CA ILE A 129 -13.11 4.82 -9.41
C ILE A 129 -11.67 4.65 -8.92
N HIS A 130 -10.78 4.08 -9.73
CA HIS A 130 -9.37 3.90 -9.38
C HIS A 130 -8.70 5.22 -9.00
N LYS A 131 -8.88 6.26 -9.81
CA LYS A 131 -8.32 7.61 -9.55
C LYS A 131 -8.85 8.23 -8.25
N LYS A 132 -10.10 7.94 -7.86
CA LYS A 132 -10.64 8.42 -6.58
C LYS A 132 -10.10 7.59 -5.42
N LEU A 133 -10.05 6.27 -5.56
CA LEU A 133 -9.55 5.37 -4.52
C LEU A 133 -8.06 5.58 -4.22
N SER A 134 -7.24 5.95 -5.22
CA SER A 134 -5.85 6.32 -5.00
C SER A 134 -5.65 7.58 -4.15
N LYS A 135 -6.72 8.36 -3.91
CA LYS A 135 -6.72 9.48 -2.97
C LYS A 135 -7.42 9.17 -1.66
N VAL A 136 -8.50 8.39 -1.71
CA VAL A 136 -9.29 8.03 -0.52
C VAL A 136 -8.51 7.08 0.38
N ASN A 137 -7.85 6.05 -0.17
CA ASN A 137 -7.16 5.06 0.65
C ASN A 137 -6.05 5.68 1.52
N PRO A 138 -5.17 6.56 1.00
CA PRO A 138 -4.19 7.25 1.83
C PRO A 138 -4.81 8.14 2.90
N GLN A 139 -5.94 8.79 2.60
CA GLN A 139 -6.67 9.61 3.58
C GLN A 139 -7.24 8.77 4.73
N VAL A 140 -7.76 7.58 4.44
CA VAL A 140 -8.23 6.63 5.45
C VAL A 140 -7.06 6.16 6.32
N LEU A 141 -5.94 5.75 5.71
CA LEU A 141 -4.75 5.35 6.47
C LEU A 141 -4.18 6.50 7.31
N LYS A 142 -4.18 7.72 6.76
CA LYS A 142 -3.78 8.94 7.47
C LYS A 142 -4.69 9.19 8.67
N TYR A 143 -6.01 9.07 8.51
CA TYR A 143 -6.94 9.18 9.63
C TYR A 143 -6.66 8.13 10.71
N LEU A 144 -6.45 6.86 10.34
CA LEU A 144 -6.12 5.80 11.30
C LEU A 144 -4.80 6.07 12.04
N ASN A 145 -3.80 6.62 11.36
CA ASN A 145 -2.54 7.03 11.98
C ASN A 145 -2.65 8.31 12.83
N LEU A 146 -3.60 9.19 12.51
CA LEU A 146 -3.87 10.44 13.21
C LEU A 146 -4.89 10.30 14.35
N MET A 147 -5.66 9.20 14.41
CA MET A 147 -6.52 8.90 15.55
C MET A 147 -5.66 9.02 16.80
N ASN A 148 -5.93 10.10 17.54
CA ASN A 148 -5.09 10.53 18.64
C ASN A 148 -5.09 9.40 19.67
N ARG A 149 -3.97 9.23 20.40
CA ARG A 149 -3.89 8.20 21.44
C ARG A 149 -5.11 8.24 22.36
N GLN A 150 -5.70 9.40 22.62
CA GLN A 150 -6.94 9.52 23.41
C GLN A 150 -8.18 8.82 22.83
N GLU A 151 -8.50 8.96 21.54
CA GLU A 151 -9.68 8.28 20.95
C GLU A 151 -9.46 6.76 20.87
N TRP A 152 -8.24 6.36 20.52
CA TRP A 152 -7.85 4.95 20.51
C TRP A 152 -7.85 4.34 21.92
N MET A 153 -7.37 5.07 22.94
CA MET A 153 -7.34 4.63 24.34
C MET A 153 -8.75 4.62 24.99
N ASN A 154 -9.63 5.52 24.56
CA ASN A 154 -11.05 5.49 24.92
C ASN A 154 -11.75 4.25 24.32
N TYR A 155 -11.49 3.95 23.04
CA TYR A 155 -12.00 2.74 22.39
C TYR A 155 -11.45 1.46 23.02
N MET A 156 -10.16 1.47 23.38
CA MET A 156 -9.48 0.36 24.04
C MET A 156 -9.89 0.18 25.50
N GLN A 157 -10.72 1.04 26.09
CA GLN A 157 -11.05 1.09 27.52
C GLN A 157 -9.90 0.53 28.35
N LEU A 158 -8.82 1.30 28.47
CA LEU A 158 -7.53 0.93 29.06
C LEU A 158 -7.55 -0.23 30.09
N GLU A 159 -8.49 -0.23 31.04
CA GLU A 159 -8.72 -1.31 32.01
C GLU A 159 -9.04 -2.68 31.37
N GLN A 160 -9.99 -2.77 30.43
CA GLN A 160 -10.35 -4.00 29.73
C GLN A 160 -9.20 -4.51 28.84
N PHE A 161 -8.42 -3.61 28.26
CA PHE A 161 -7.25 -3.99 27.48
C PHE A 161 -6.15 -4.56 28.37
N GLN A 162 -5.84 -3.89 29.48
CA GLN A 162 -4.87 -4.38 30.47
C GLN A 162 -5.30 -5.70 31.10
N GLU A 163 -6.58 -5.89 31.41
CA GLU A 163 -7.10 -7.16 31.93
C GLU A 163 -6.91 -8.31 30.91
N LYS A 164 -7.17 -8.05 29.63
CA LYS A 164 -6.93 -9.05 28.56
C LYS A 164 -5.45 -9.38 28.41
N ILE A 165 -4.57 -8.39 28.51
CA ILE A 165 -3.12 -8.60 28.47
C ILE A 165 -2.65 -9.41 29.69
N ASN A 166 -3.13 -9.08 30.89
CA ASN A 166 -2.78 -9.81 32.11
C ASN A 166 -3.23 -11.28 32.06
N LYS A 167 -4.44 -11.57 31.57
CA LYS A 167 -4.91 -12.95 31.36
C LYS A 167 -4.05 -13.77 30.39
N ILE A 168 -3.37 -13.10 29.45
CA ILE A 168 -2.42 -13.75 28.51
C ILE A 168 -1.06 -13.96 29.19
N ILE A 169 -0.61 -13.00 30.02
CA ILE A 169 0.71 -13.00 30.65
C ILE A 169 0.76 -13.91 31.88
N GLU A 170 -0.26 -13.92 32.75
CA GLU A 170 -0.32 -14.70 34.00
C GLU A 170 0.15 -16.16 33.85
N PRO A 171 -0.38 -16.97 32.92
CA PRO A 171 0.04 -18.37 32.76
C PRO A 171 1.45 -18.54 32.16
N LEU A 172 2.10 -17.47 31.70
CA LEU A 172 3.48 -17.49 31.18
C LEU A 172 4.52 -17.15 32.26
N VAL A 173 4.09 -16.49 33.34
CA VAL A 173 4.96 -16.05 34.45
C VAL A 173 4.89 -17.02 35.63
N GLU A 174 3.80 -17.79 35.77
CA GLU A 174 3.75 -18.94 36.67
C GLU A 174 4.46 -20.15 36.05
N LYS A 175 5.77 -20.25 36.30
CA LYS A 175 6.57 -21.48 36.20
C LYS A 175 7.43 -21.66 37.45
#